data_AF-A0A1T1DQB8-F1
#
_entry.id   AF-A0A1T1DQB8-F1
#
_cell.length_a   1.000
_cell.length_b   1.000
_cell.length_c   1.000
_cell.angle_alpha   90.00
_cell.angle_beta   90.00
_cell.angle_gamma   90.00
#
_symmetry.space_group_name_H-M   'P 1'
#
loop_
_entity.id
_entity.type
_entity.pdbx_description
1 polymer ?
#
loop_
_entity_poly.entity_id
_entity_poly.type
_entity_poly.pdbx_seq_one_letter_code
_entity_poly.pdbx_strand_id
1 'polypeptide(L)'
;MSRKSITLQDLNRIQFQNQFTVSGNSVLNSTDKLYFITAIHANGNWTMNVRGNNSDPNFRNYSRKGNGDTQFFIPVCANEISFSGVIEFSGFWTNSSLTSH
;
A
#
# COMPACT_ATOMS: atom_id res chain seq x y z
N MET A 1 -13.60 -18.24 -19.50
CA MET A 1 -12.46 -17.73 -18.70
C MET A 1 -12.72 -18.05 -17.24
N SER A 2 -11.87 -18.88 -16.60
CA SER A 2 -11.96 -19.16 -15.17
C SER A 2 -11.58 -17.88 -14.40
N ARG A 3 -12.54 -17.32 -13.66
CA ARG A 3 -12.29 -16.15 -12.79
C ARG A 3 -11.60 -16.66 -11.54
N LYS A 4 -10.37 -16.22 -11.31
CA LYS A 4 -9.66 -16.48 -10.05
C LYS A 4 -10.37 -15.68 -8.95
N SER A 5 -11.02 -16.36 -8.01
CA SER A 5 -11.62 -15.73 -6.84
C SER A 5 -10.59 -15.63 -5.71
N ILE A 6 -10.38 -14.44 -5.17
CA ILE A 6 -9.67 -14.24 -3.90
C ILE A 6 -10.69 -14.38 -2.78
N THR A 7 -10.45 -15.29 -1.82
CA THR A 7 -11.30 -15.39 -0.63
C THR A 7 -10.85 -14.38 0.43
N LEU A 8 -11.74 -14.04 1.37
CA LEU A 8 -11.39 -13.19 2.52
C LEU A 8 -10.28 -13.83 3.37
N GLN A 9 -10.19 -15.16 3.39
CA GLN A 9 -9.11 -15.88 4.07
C GLN A 9 -7.76 -15.68 3.37
N ASP A 10 -7.75 -15.62 2.03
CA ASP A 10 -6.52 -15.36 1.27
C ASP A 10 -5.98 -13.95 1.54
N LEU A 11 -6.86 -12.94 1.62
CA LEU A 11 -6.46 -11.58 2.02
C LEU A 11 -5.84 -11.56 3.42
N ASN A 12 -6.46 -12.29 4.35
CA ASN A 12 -5.93 -12.44 5.72
C ASN A 12 -4.63 -13.23 5.79
N ARG A 13 -4.27 -14.05 4.78
CA ARG A 13 -2.96 -14.70 4.72
C ARG A 13 -1.90 -13.80 4.11
N ILE A 14 -2.25 -13.06 3.06
CA ILE A 14 -1.30 -12.21 2.33
C ILE A 14 -0.74 -11.10 3.23
N GLN A 15 -1.51 -10.59 4.20
CA GLN A 15 -1.00 -9.60 5.17
C GLN A 15 0.21 -10.08 5.98
N PHE A 16 0.33 -11.39 6.21
CA PHE A 16 1.47 -11.97 6.95
C PHE A 16 2.65 -12.30 6.04
N GLN A 17 2.48 -12.24 4.72
CA GLN A 17 3.52 -12.64 3.77
C GLN A 17 4.53 -11.53 3.47
N ASN A 18 4.22 -10.26 3.78
CA ASN A 18 5.09 -9.09 3.49
C ASN A 18 5.87 -9.27 2.18
N GLN A 19 5.13 -9.33 1.07
CA GLN A 19 5.65 -9.73 -0.24
C GLN A 19 6.76 -8.84 -0.78
N PHE A 20 6.90 -7.61 -0.26
CA PHE A 20 7.99 -6.72 -0.66
C PHE A 20 8.50 -5.87 0.49
N THR A 21 9.78 -5.51 0.36
CA THR A 21 10.44 -4.40 1.05
C THR A 21 11.21 -3.62 0.00
N VAL A 22 10.95 -2.32 -0.09
CA VAL A 22 11.55 -1.44 -1.10
C VAL A 22 12.06 -0.16 -0.46
N SER A 23 12.99 0.51 -1.14
CA SER A 23 13.54 1.79 -0.67
C SER A 23 12.48 2.88 -0.64
N GLY A 24 12.56 3.79 0.34
CA GLY A 24 11.67 4.94 0.49
C GLY A 24 11.69 5.93 -0.68
N ASN A 25 12.66 5.82 -1.60
CA ASN A 25 12.69 6.61 -2.84
C ASN A 25 11.87 5.98 -3.97
N SER A 26 11.40 4.75 -3.80
CA SER A 26 10.60 4.04 -4.81
C SER A 26 9.15 4.53 -4.79
N VAL A 27 8.65 4.89 -5.97
CA VAL A 27 7.23 5.15 -6.18
C VAL A 27 6.57 3.86 -6.68
N LEU A 28 5.55 3.39 -5.97
CA LEU A 28 4.74 2.27 -6.46
C LEU A 28 3.56 2.85 -7.23
N ASN A 29 3.43 2.51 -8.52
CA ASN A 29 2.41 3.08 -9.41
C ASN A 29 1.90 2.08 -10.47
N SER A 30 2.03 0.78 -10.23
CA SER A 30 1.62 -0.24 -11.20
C SER A 30 0.09 -0.26 -11.39
N THR A 31 -0.36 -0.17 -12.65
CA THR A 31 -1.80 -0.12 -12.99
C THR A 31 -2.55 -1.41 -12.62
N ASP A 32 -1.87 -2.55 -12.66
CA ASP A 32 -2.45 -3.88 -12.40
C ASP A 32 -2.44 -4.29 -10.92
N LYS A 33 -1.92 -3.44 -10.02
CA LYS A 33 -1.68 -3.79 -8.61
C LYS A 33 -2.35 -2.82 -7.66
N LEU A 34 -2.85 -3.37 -6.56
CA LEU A 34 -3.29 -2.63 -5.40
C LEU A 34 -2.32 -2.91 -4.26
N TYR A 35 -1.73 -1.86 -3.69
CA TYR A 35 -0.69 -1.97 -2.68
C TYR A 35 -1.27 -1.81 -1.28
N PHE A 36 -0.69 -2.54 -0.34
CA PHE A 36 -1.02 -2.50 1.08
C PHE A 36 0.27 -2.35 1.88
N ILE A 37 0.44 -1.20 2.53
CA ILE A 37 1.63 -0.92 3.34
C ILE A 37 1.40 -1.37 4.77
N THR A 38 2.34 -2.16 5.29
CA THR A 38 2.28 -2.73 6.64
C THR A 38 3.29 -2.09 7.58
N ALA A 39 4.44 -1.66 7.07
CA ALA A 39 5.48 -1.06 7.89
C ALA A 39 6.32 -0.03 7.13
N ILE A 40 6.85 0.95 7.86
CA ILE A 40 7.78 1.98 7.42
C ILE A 40 8.97 1.95 8.36
N HIS A 41 10.18 1.92 7.79
CA HIS A 41 11.43 2.10 8.51
C HIS A 41 12.02 3.48 8.20
N ALA A 42 12.23 4.29 9.22
CA ALA A 42 12.73 5.65 9.10
C ALA A 42 13.45 6.09 10.38
N ASN A 43 14.56 6.82 10.23
CA ASN A 43 15.29 7.37 11.38
C ASN A 43 14.68 8.68 11.92
N GLY A 44 13.73 9.28 11.23
CA GLY A 44 13.23 10.61 11.56
C GLY A 44 11.85 10.91 10.97
N ASN A 45 11.55 12.19 10.78
CA ASN A 45 10.27 12.64 10.25
C ASN A 45 10.10 12.15 8.81
N TRP A 46 8.95 11.53 8.55
CA TRP A 46 8.60 11.08 7.21
C TRP A 46 7.21 11.57 6.81
N THR A 47 7.01 11.65 5.50
CA THR A 47 5.72 11.95 4.88
C THR A 47 5.43 10.90 3.82
N MET A 48 4.20 10.38 3.84
CA MET A 48 3.67 9.41 2.90
C MET A 48 2.51 10.05 2.15
N ASN A 49 2.59 10.09 0.83
CA ASN A 49 1.52 10.57 -0.03
C ASN A 49 0.84 9.37 -0.68
N VAL A 50 -0.44 9.21 -0.39
CA VAL A 50 -1.25 8.07 -0.80
C VAL A 50 -2.27 8.52 -1.82
N ARG A 51 -2.33 7.81 -2.95
CA ARG A 51 -3.47 7.86 -3.88
C ARG A 51 -4.17 6.51 -3.84
N GLY A 52 -5.31 6.47 -3.17
CA GLY A 52 -6.19 5.31 -3.09
C GLY A 52 -7.30 5.32 -4.14
N ASN A 53 -8.04 4.22 -4.19
CA ASN A 53 -9.20 4.03 -5.07
C ASN A 53 -10.53 4.22 -4.34
N ASN A 54 -10.60 5.14 -3.38
CA ASN A 54 -11.82 5.37 -2.61
C ASN A 54 -12.91 5.95 -3.52
N SER A 55 -14.16 5.50 -3.38
CA SER A 55 -15.29 6.04 -4.12
C SER A 55 -15.46 7.54 -3.89
N ASP A 56 -15.19 8.01 -2.66
CA ASP A 56 -15.21 9.43 -2.30
C ASP A 56 -13.92 10.14 -2.79
N PRO A 57 -14.02 11.12 -3.70
CA PRO A 57 -12.87 11.87 -4.23
C PRO A 57 -12.02 12.56 -3.16
N ASN A 58 -12.63 12.99 -2.05
CA ASN A 58 -11.93 13.73 -0.99
C ASN A 58 -10.99 12.82 -0.19
N PHE A 59 -11.25 11.52 -0.17
CA PHE A 59 -10.43 10.52 0.51
C PHE A 59 -9.58 9.67 -0.45
N ARG A 60 -9.57 10.01 -1.76
CA ARG A 60 -8.67 9.35 -2.72
C ARG A 60 -7.22 9.75 -2.47
N ASN A 61 -6.97 11.03 -2.27
CA ASN A 61 -5.61 11.54 -2.14
C ASN A 61 -5.42 12.14 -0.75
N TYR A 62 -4.52 11.55 0.04
CA TYR A 62 -4.20 12.07 1.35
C TYR A 62 -2.71 11.94 1.65
N SER A 63 -2.23 12.79 2.55
CA SER A 63 -0.86 12.76 3.05
C SER A 63 -0.88 12.40 4.52
N ARG A 64 -0.03 11.47 4.92
CA ARG A 64 0.18 11.07 6.30
C ARG A 64 1.62 11.39 6.69
N LYS A 65 1.80 11.88 7.90
CA LYS A 65 3.12 12.16 8.47
C LYS A 65 3.36 11.26 9.67
N GLY A 66 4.62 10.98 9.94
CA GLY A 66 5.04 10.29 11.14
C GLY A 66 6.51 10.58 11.45
N ASN A 67 7.01 9.93 12.48
CA ASN A 67 8.39 10.04 12.91
C ASN A 67 8.87 8.67 13.38
N GLY A 68 10.08 8.30 12.98
CA GLY A 68 10.65 7.01 13.32
C GLY A 68 9.96 5.85 12.59
N ASP A 69 10.30 4.65 13.05
CA ASP A 69 9.68 3.42 12.57
C ASP A 69 8.19 3.38 12.90
N THR A 70 7.40 2.86 11.96
CA THR A 70 5.95 2.78 12.14
C THR A 70 5.43 1.49 11.55
N GLN A 71 4.72 0.72 12.38
CA GLN A 71 3.98 -0.46 11.96
C GLN A 71 2.48 -0.14 11.97
N PHE A 72 1.80 -0.48 10.88
CA PHE A 72 0.36 -0.28 10.75
C PHE A 72 -0.39 -1.54 11.15
N PHE A 73 -1.26 -1.42 12.15
CA PHE A 73 -2.17 -2.51 12.54
C PHE A 73 -3.21 -2.81 11.45
N ILE A 74 -3.67 -1.75 10.76
CA ILE A 74 -4.52 -1.84 9.58
C ILE A 74 -3.67 -1.39 8.38
N PRO A 75 -3.38 -2.28 7.40
CA PRO A 75 -2.56 -1.92 6.26
C PRO A 75 -3.14 -0.75 5.47
N VAL A 76 -2.26 0.13 5.00
CA VAL A 76 -2.66 1.29 4.20
C VAL A 76 -2.84 0.87 2.75
N CYS A 77 -4.08 0.92 2.25
CA CYS A 77 -4.42 0.57 0.87
C CYS A 77 -4.20 1.76 -0.08
N ALA A 78 -3.47 1.53 -1.17
CA ALA A 78 -3.09 2.55 -2.14
C ALA A 78 -2.94 1.98 -3.57
N ASN A 79 -3.31 2.76 -4.59
CA ASN A 79 -2.95 2.48 -5.98
C ASN A 79 -1.57 3.04 -6.30
N GLU A 80 -1.31 4.26 -5.81
CA GLU A 80 -0.02 4.89 -5.94
C GLU A 80 0.43 5.41 -4.58
N ILE A 81 1.70 5.19 -4.26
CA ILE A 81 2.28 5.67 -3.02
C ILE A 81 3.70 6.19 -3.25
N SER A 82 4.00 7.30 -2.60
CA SER A 82 5.32 7.90 -2.57
C SER A 82 5.66 8.31 -1.15
N PHE A 83 6.96 8.27 -0.84
CA PHE A 83 7.47 8.59 0.49
C PHE A 83 8.55 9.66 0.40
N SER A 84 8.72 10.39 1.50
CA SER A 84 9.82 11.32 1.74
C SER A 84 10.28 11.15 3.18
N GLY A 85 11.59 11.07 3.40
CA GLY A 85 12.18 10.83 4.73
C GLY A 85 12.08 9.38 5.22
N VAL A 86 11.74 8.43 4.34
CA VAL A 86 11.68 6.98 4.63
C VAL A 86 12.93 6.28 4.09
N ILE A 87 13.49 5.34 4.84
CA ILE A 87 14.63 4.52 4.40
C ILE A 87 14.12 3.38 3.52
N GLU A 88 13.18 2.62 4.06
CA GLU A 88 12.51 1.52 3.39
C GLU A 88 11.10 1.34 3.92
N PHE A 89 10.25 0.70 3.13
CA PHE A 89 8.90 0.36 3.54
C PHE A 89 8.52 -1.01 3.01
N SER A 90 7.64 -1.67 3.75
CA SER A 90 7.23 -3.05 3.50
C SER A 90 5.73 -3.17 3.35
N GLY A 91 5.32 -4.17 2.61
CA GLY A 91 3.91 -4.41 2.34
C GLY A 91 3.66 -5.62 1.47
N PHE A 92 2.43 -5.69 0.98
CA PHE A 92 2.00 -6.70 0.02
C PHE A 92 1.14 -6.05 -1.06
N TRP A 93 0.93 -6.75 -2.16
CA TRP A 93 0.05 -6.30 -3.22
C TRP A 93 -0.96 -7.38 -3.57
N THR A 94 -2.10 -6.94 -4.10
CA THR A 94 -3.07 -7.82 -4.74
C THR A 94 -3.23 -7.40 -6.19
N ASN A 95 -3.58 -8.35 -7.05
CA ASN A 95 -3.90 -8.02 -8.43
C ASN A 95 -5.23 -7.25 -8.45
N SER A 96 -5.23 -6.09 -9.09
CA SER A 96 -6.42 -5.31 -9.36
C SER A 96 -6.87 -5.61 -10.79
N SER A 97 -7.98 -6.33 -10.94
CA SER A 97 -8.61 -6.43 -12.26
C SER A 97 -9.51 -5.22 -12.46
N LEU A 98 -9.37 -4.53 -13.59
CA LEU A 98 -10.41 -3.64 -14.11
C LEU A 98 -11.71 -4.44 -14.27
N THR A 99 -12.57 -4.41 -13.26
CA THR A 99 -13.94 -4.87 -13.44
C THR A 99 -14.66 -3.78 -14.21
N SER A 100 -14.64 -3.87 -15.54
CA SER A 100 -15.64 -3.21 -16.38
C SER A 100 -17.00 -3.72 -15.92
N HIS A 101 -17.77 -2.84 -15.29
CA HIS A 101 -19.21 -2.99 -15.12
C HIS A 101 -19.91 -2.51 -16.38
#